data_AF-A0A959W7F9-F1
#
_entry.id   AF-A0A959W7F9-F1
#
_cell.length_a   1.000
_cell.length_b   1.000
_cell.length_c   1.000
_cell.angle_alpha   90.00
_cell.angle_beta   90.00
_cell.angle_gamma   90.00
#
_symmetry.space_group_name_H-M   'P 1'
#
loop_
_entity.id
_entity.type
_entity.pdbx_description
1 polymer ?
#
loop_
_entity_poly.entity_id
_entity_poly.type
_entity_poly.pdbx_seq_one_letter_code
_entity_poly.pdbx_strand_id
1 'polypeptide(L)'
;MNAPMLIRTSEEITGEWLGGVLGIEGLAVDSIERIGTGQMSDSFRVAFTGGPEGDGSVVVKLAASDETSRGTGVTLGVYLREVTFYRELRDRIGGPLAVCHLAAYDDAEGWFTLVLEDITDGVQGDQIEGCTPEQARAAMLALARIHAPVMGDLALAAEGWLNQVNPLNQALMTALLPQFLERYSDRIAPEHAEVCERLVEVLDAWESDRRPPMGLVHGDYRLDNMLFHG
;
A
#
# COMPACT_ATOMS: atom_id res chain seq x y z
N MET A 1 5.39 10.78 -30.03
CA MET A 1 6.28 9.85 -29.28
C MET A 1 5.51 9.54 -28.01
N ASN A 2 5.28 8.27 -27.66
CA ASN A 2 4.57 7.97 -26.41
C ASN A 2 5.43 8.48 -25.24
N ALA A 3 4.85 9.32 -24.38
CA ALA A 3 5.49 9.76 -23.16
C ALA A 3 5.91 8.54 -22.30
N PRO A 4 7.03 8.60 -21.56
CA PRO A 4 7.36 7.56 -20.60
C PRO A 4 6.23 7.43 -19.57
N MET A 5 5.72 6.21 -19.37
CA MET A 5 4.61 5.97 -18.44
C MET A 5 5.05 6.13 -16.97
N LEU A 6 6.31 5.83 -16.66
CA LEU A 6 6.89 6.09 -15.35
C LEU A 6 7.31 7.55 -15.25
N ILE A 7 6.75 8.25 -14.27
CA ILE A 7 7.06 9.62 -13.91
C ILE A 7 7.50 9.69 -12.44
N ARG A 8 8.26 10.73 -12.10
CA ARG A 8 8.94 10.86 -10.81
C ARG A 8 8.36 11.97 -9.96
N THR A 9 7.73 12.98 -10.59
CA THR A 9 7.17 14.13 -9.88
C THR A 9 5.76 14.47 -10.35
N SER A 10 5.01 15.20 -9.51
CA SER A 10 3.65 15.64 -9.85
C SER A 10 3.61 16.61 -11.04
N GLU A 11 4.68 17.34 -11.31
CA GLU A 11 4.77 18.26 -12.44
C GLU A 11 4.77 17.54 -13.80
N GLU A 12 5.08 16.25 -13.82
CA GLU A 12 5.05 15.41 -15.02
C GLU A 12 3.63 14.89 -15.31
N ILE A 13 2.68 15.06 -14.39
CA ILE A 13 1.26 14.72 -14.59
C ILE A 13 0.64 15.76 -15.53
N THR A 14 0.67 15.44 -16.82
CA THR A 14 0.08 16.26 -17.89
C THR A 14 -1.13 15.56 -18.50
N GLY A 15 -1.98 16.31 -19.20
CA GLY A 15 -3.10 15.74 -19.95
C GLY A 15 -2.66 14.75 -21.04
N GLU A 16 -1.52 15.00 -21.68
CA GLU A 16 -0.92 14.06 -22.64
C GLU A 16 -0.48 12.75 -21.96
N TRP A 17 0.22 12.85 -20.83
CA TRP A 17 0.65 11.68 -20.07
C TRP A 17 -0.55 10.88 -19.55
N LEU A 18 -1.50 11.54 -18.90
CA LEU A 18 -2.68 10.89 -18.34
C LEU A 18 -3.55 10.27 -19.45
N GLY A 19 -3.66 10.96 -20.59
CA GLY A 19 -4.34 10.42 -21.77
C GLY A 19 -3.67 9.16 -22.32
N GLY A 20 -2.34 9.11 -22.30
CA GLY A 20 -1.57 7.90 -22.61
C GLY A 20 -1.85 6.75 -21.64
N VAL A 21 -1.94 7.05 -20.34
CA VAL A 21 -2.24 6.06 -19.29
C VAL A 21 -3.66 5.50 -19.42
N LEU A 22 -4.65 6.36 -19.61
CA LEU A 22 -6.06 5.99 -19.67
C LEU A 22 -6.50 5.51 -21.07
N GLY A 23 -5.66 5.69 -22.09
CA GLY A 23 -6.04 5.42 -23.48
C GLY A 23 -7.07 6.41 -24.03
N ILE A 24 -7.06 7.64 -23.53
CA ILE A 24 -8.02 8.70 -23.87
C ILE A 24 -7.25 9.91 -24.43
N GLU A 25 -7.56 10.31 -25.66
CA GLU A 25 -6.92 11.48 -26.27
C GLU A 25 -7.55 12.79 -25.78
N GLY A 26 -6.73 13.84 -25.69
CA GLY A 26 -7.20 15.21 -25.48
C GLY A 26 -7.66 15.53 -24.06
N LEU A 27 -7.23 14.76 -23.06
CA LEU A 27 -7.48 15.09 -21.65
C LEU A 27 -6.80 16.40 -21.25
N ALA A 28 -7.49 17.19 -20.42
CA ALA A 28 -6.92 18.32 -19.71
C ALA A 28 -6.90 18.01 -18.21
N VAL A 29 -5.76 18.25 -17.54
CA VAL A 29 -5.65 18.13 -16.08
C VAL A 29 -6.13 19.43 -15.47
N ASP A 30 -7.18 19.36 -14.65
CA ASP A 30 -7.79 20.53 -14.00
C ASP A 30 -7.14 20.82 -12.65
N SER A 31 -6.82 19.77 -11.89
CA SER A 31 -6.18 19.90 -10.59
C SER A 31 -5.35 18.67 -10.23
N ILE A 32 -4.32 18.92 -9.41
CA ILE A 32 -3.49 17.90 -8.77
C ILE A 32 -3.47 18.24 -7.29
N GLU A 33 -4.16 17.45 -6.48
CA GLU A 33 -4.26 17.64 -5.04
C GLU A 33 -3.50 16.53 -4.33
N ARG A 34 -2.55 16.88 -3.46
CA ARG A 34 -1.88 15.89 -2.61
C ARG A 34 -2.86 15.34 -1.58
N ILE A 35 -3.01 14.03 -1.54
CA ILE A 35 -3.90 13.32 -0.62
C ILE A 35 -3.13 12.34 0.26
N GLY A 36 -3.73 12.01 1.41
CA GLY A 36 -3.14 11.10 2.39
C GLY A 36 -1.95 11.70 3.15
N THR A 37 -1.54 10.99 4.19
CA THR A 37 -0.39 11.33 5.03
C THR A 37 0.76 10.35 4.85
N GLY A 38 0.81 9.68 3.68
CA GLY A 38 1.78 8.64 3.36
C GLY A 38 3.21 9.10 3.63
N GLN A 39 3.94 8.33 4.43
CA GLN A 39 5.35 8.61 4.73
C GLN A 39 6.31 7.96 3.72
N MET A 40 5.81 6.97 2.95
CA MET A 40 6.60 6.17 2.03
C MET A 40 6.37 6.54 0.56
N SER A 41 5.23 7.13 0.19
CA SER A 41 4.96 7.53 -1.19
C SER A 41 4.12 8.80 -1.22
N ASP A 42 4.23 9.53 -2.31
CA ASP A 42 3.38 10.70 -2.56
C ASP A 42 2.13 10.25 -3.32
N SER A 43 0.96 10.64 -2.83
CA SER A 43 -0.33 10.30 -3.46
C SER A 43 -1.06 11.58 -3.85
N PHE A 44 -1.62 11.60 -5.05
CA PHE A 44 -2.31 12.75 -5.62
C PHE A 44 -3.66 12.33 -6.17
N ARG A 45 -4.71 13.07 -5.84
CA ARG A 45 -5.95 13.07 -6.61
C ARG A 45 -5.77 14.00 -7.80
N VAL A 46 -5.98 13.47 -9.00
CA VAL A 46 -5.84 14.20 -10.25
C VAL A 46 -7.22 14.28 -10.90
N ALA A 47 -7.79 15.48 -10.95
CA ALA A 47 -9.04 15.73 -11.68
C ALA A 47 -8.72 16.12 -13.12
N PHE A 48 -9.52 15.62 -14.06
CA PHE A 48 -9.36 15.88 -15.47
C PHE A 48 -10.71 16.05 -16.18
N THR A 49 -10.68 16.78 -17.29
CA THR A 49 -11.80 17.00 -18.19
C THR A 49 -11.50 16.45 -19.58
N GLY A 50 -12.55 16.01 -20.27
CA GLY A 50 -12.49 15.48 -21.64
C GLY A 50 -12.49 13.95 -21.72
N GLY A 51 -12.56 13.43 -22.96
CA GLY A 51 -12.72 12.00 -23.23
C GLY A 51 -14.18 11.57 -23.45
N PRO A 52 -14.40 10.31 -23.87
CA PRO A 52 -15.73 9.80 -24.21
C PRO A 52 -16.68 9.68 -23.00
N GLU A 53 -16.14 9.50 -21.80
CA GLU A 53 -16.91 9.40 -20.54
C GLU A 53 -17.08 10.76 -19.85
N GLY A 54 -16.43 11.81 -20.35
CA GLY A 54 -16.45 13.14 -19.76
C GLY A 54 -15.45 13.27 -18.60
N ASP A 55 -15.75 14.20 -17.70
CA ASP A 55 -14.87 14.59 -16.60
C ASP A 55 -14.72 13.46 -15.57
N GLY A 56 -13.55 13.36 -14.94
CA GLY A 56 -13.24 12.30 -13.99
C GLY A 56 -12.05 12.59 -13.09
N SER A 57 -11.69 11.61 -12.26
CA SER A 57 -10.50 11.68 -11.42
C SER A 57 -9.83 10.32 -11.25
N VAL A 58 -8.53 10.36 -10.95
CA VAL A 58 -7.72 9.19 -10.60
C VAL A 58 -6.85 9.50 -9.39
N VAL A 59 -6.37 8.44 -8.72
CA VAL A 59 -5.31 8.54 -7.73
C VAL A 59 -3.98 8.16 -8.37
N VAL A 60 -3.02 9.09 -8.38
CA VAL A 60 -1.65 8.85 -8.82
C VAL A 60 -0.76 8.69 -7.59
N LYS A 61 -0.08 7.55 -7.45
CA LYS A 61 0.95 7.34 -6.44
C LYS A 61 2.32 7.32 -7.09
N LEU A 62 3.24 8.09 -6.52
CA LEU A 62 4.63 8.21 -6.94
C LEU A 62 5.55 7.78 -5.80
N ALA A 63 6.69 7.18 -6.16
CA ALA A 63 7.76 6.95 -5.20
C ALA A 63 8.15 8.25 -4.49
N ALA A 64 8.51 8.16 -3.22
CA ALA A 64 8.94 9.34 -2.46
C ALA A 64 10.07 10.09 -3.18
N SER A 65 9.93 11.42 -3.26
CA SER A 65 10.96 12.30 -3.80
C SER A 65 12.23 12.28 -2.92
N ASP A 66 12.07 12.23 -1.60
CA ASP A 66 13.16 12.03 -0.64
C ASP A 66 13.84 10.67 -0.83
N GLU A 67 15.15 10.70 -1.08
CA GLU A 67 15.96 9.51 -1.36
C GLU A 67 16.03 8.54 -0.18
N THR A 68 16.03 9.05 1.07
CA THR A 68 16.07 8.19 2.25
C THR A 68 14.78 7.39 2.40
N SER A 69 13.64 8.06 2.22
CA SER A 69 12.31 7.47 2.24
C SER A 69 12.14 6.47 1.10
N ARG A 70 12.61 6.83 -0.11
CA ARG A 70 12.62 5.93 -1.27
C ARG A 70 13.49 4.69 -1.06
N GLY A 71 14.72 4.87 -0.59
CA GLY A 71 15.63 3.77 -0.27
C GLY A 71 15.08 2.85 0.82
N THR A 72 14.37 3.39 1.80
CA THR A 72 13.64 2.60 2.81
C THR A 72 12.53 1.78 2.15
N GLY A 73 11.73 2.39 1.27
CA GLY A 73 10.67 1.71 0.53
C GLY A 73 11.18 0.55 -0.33
N VAL A 74 12.35 0.72 -0.96
CA VAL A 74 13.04 -0.33 -1.74
C VAL A 74 13.59 -1.43 -0.83
N THR A 75 14.26 -1.06 0.27
CA THR A 75 14.86 -2.01 1.21
C THR A 75 13.80 -2.90 1.88
N LEU A 76 12.65 -2.31 2.22
CA LEU A 76 11.49 -3.04 2.72
C LEU A 76 10.68 -3.72 1.61
N GLY A 77 11.00 -3.44 0.33
CA GLY A 77 10.30 -3.88 -0.87
C GLY A 77 8.80 -3.63 -0.89
N VAL A 78 8.35 -2.54 -0.26
CA VAL A 78 6.94 -2.15 -0.28
C VAL A 78 6.50 -1.68 -1.67
N TYR A 79 7.37 -0.99 -2.42
CA TYR A 79 7.04 -0.55 -3.79
C TYR A 79 6.91 -1.71 -4.76
N LEU A 80 7.88 -2.63 -4.75
CA LEU A 80 7.84 -3.82 -5.59
C LEU A 80 6.59 -4.65 -5.31
N ARG A 81 6.24 -4.85 -4.02
CA ARG A 81 5.02 -5.58 -3.65
C ARG A 81 3.75 -4.89 -4.13
N GLU A 82 3.64 -3.58 -3.95
CA GLU A 82 2.45 -2.83 -4.35
C GLU A 82 2.27 -2.85 -5.88
N VAL A 83 3.33 -2.55 -6.64
CA VAL A 83 3.27 -2.56 -8.12
C VAL A 83 3.00 -3.97 -8.65
N THR A 84 3.71 -4.99 -8.16
CA THR A 84 3.52 -6.36 -8.64
C THR A 84 2.15 -6.92 -8.25
N PHE A 85 1.62 -6.55 -7.08
CA PHE A 85 0.24 -6.89 -6.70
C PHE A 85 -0.77 -6.41 -7.73
N TYR A 86 -0.71 -5.13 -8.12
CA TYR A 86 -1.64 -4.58 -9.10
C TYR A 86 -1.41 -5.13 -10.52
N ARG A 87 -0.15 -5.41 -10.89
CA ARG A 87 0.21 -5.96 -12.20
C ARG A 87 -0.21 -7.42 -12.39
N GLU A 88 -0.06 -8.24 -11.36
CA GLU A 88 -0.09 -9.71 -11.50
C GLU A 88 -1.20 -10.39 -10.70
N LEU A 89 -1.67 -9.78 -9.59
CA LEU A 89 -2.54 -10.46 -8.64
C LEU A 89 -3.94 -9.86 -8.52
N ARG A 90 -4.08 -8.54 -8.69
CA ARG A 90 -5.35 -7.82 -8.50
C ARG A 90 -6.49 -8.44 -9.29
N ASP A 91 -6.30 -8.73 -10.58
CA ASP A 91 -7.36 -9.31 -11.42
C ASP A 91 -7.70 -10.76 -11.04
N ARG A 92 -6.73 -11.51 -10.49
CA ARG A 92 -6.96 -12.86 -9.98
C ARG A 92 -7.77 -12.86 -8.69
N ILE A 93 -7.65 -11.80 -7.89
CA ILE A 93 -8.49 -11.56 -6.71
C ILE A 93 -9.86 -11.00 -7.10
N GLY A 94 -9.88 -10.13 -8.11
CA GLY A 94 -11.07 -9.41 -8.57
C GLY A 94 -11.35 -8.18 -7.71
N GLY A 95 -12.07 -8.35 -6.60
CA GLY A 95 -12.48 -7.24 -5.75
C GLY A 95 -12.64 -7.63 -4.29
N PRO A 96 -12.72 -6.66 -3.36
CA PRO A 96 -13.01 -5.23 -3.58
C PRO A 96 -11.72 -4.37 -3.65
N LEU A 97 -11.13 -4.22 -4.83
CA LEU A 97 -9.87 -3.54 -5.04
C LEU A 97 -10.05 -2.48 -6.13
N ALA A 98 -9.42 -1.32 -5.95
CA ALA A 98 -9.41 -0.25 -6.95
C ALA A 98 -8.98 -0.78 -8.31
N VAL A 99 -9.59 -0.27 -9.39
CA VAL A 99 -9.07 -0.49 -10.74
C VAL A 99 -7.68 0.12 -10.83
N CYS A 100 -6.77 -0.58 -11.50
CA CYS A 100 -5.42 -0.09 -11.78
C CYS A 100 -5.29 0.21 -13.27
N HIS A 101 -5.01 1.46 -13.59
CA HIS A 101 -4.79 1.95 -14.96
C HIS A 101 -3.31 1.85 -15.36
N LEU A 102 -2.39 2.02 -14.42
CA LEU A 102 -0.96 1.89 -14.65
C LEU A 102 -0.27 1.36 -13.40
N ALA A 103 0.66 0.42 -13.57
CA ALA A 103 1.58 -0.04 -12.54
C ALA A 103 3.00 -0.15 -13.14
N ALA A 104 3.80 0.90 -12.97
CA ALA A 104 5.17 0.99 -13.49
C ALA A 104 6.18 1.00 -12.34
N TYR A 105 7.29 0.27 -12.52
CA TYR A 105 8.39 0.19 -11.56
C TYR A 105 9.73 0.18 -12.28
N ASP A 106 10.69 0.91 -11.75
CA ASP A 106 12.09 0.90 -12.16
C ASP A 106 12.91 0.10 -11.14
N ASP A 107 13.34 -1.10 -11.56
CA ASP A 107 14.14 -2.00 -10.73
C ASP A 107 15.53 -1.44 -10.37
N ALA A 108 16.04 -0.45 -11.11
CA ALA A 108 17.39 0.07 -10.90
C ALA A 108 17.43 1.13 -9.78
N GLU A 109 16.49 2.08 -9.80
CA GLU A 109 16.49 3.24 -8.90
C GLU A 109 15.33 3.22 -7.88
N GLY A 110 14.39 2.27 -7.99
CA GLY A 110 13.27 2.15 -7.08
C GLY A 110 12.20 3.23 -7.27
N TRP A 111 12.10 3.79 -8.47
CA TRP A 111 10.98 4.65 -8.84
C TRP A 111 9.76 3.81 -9.17
N PHE A 112 8.59 4.32 -8.81
CA PHE A 112 7.34 3.71 -9.21
C PHE A 112 6.29 4.78 -9.53
N THR A 113 5.38 4.41 -10.42
CA THR A 113 4.18 5.18 -10.75
C THR A 113 3.00 4.22 -10.78
N LEU A 114 2.00 4.49 -9.95
CA LEU A 114 0.76 3.74 -9.90
C LEU A 114 -0.40 4.69 -10.17
N VAL A 115 -1.30 4.34 -11.08
CA VAL A 115 -2.52 5.10 -11.35
C VAL A 115 -3.71 4.20 -11.07
N LEU A 116 -4.49 4.59 -10.07
CA LEU A 116 -5.63 3.85 -9.56
C LEU A 116 -6.91 4.64 -9.77
N GLU A 117 -8.03 3.93 -9.82
CA GLU A 117 -9.37 4.48 -9.66
C GLU A 117 -9.46 5.36 -8.41
N ASP A 118 -10.09 6.53 -8.55
CA ASP A 118 -10.49 7.36 -7.42
C ASP A 118 -11.89 6.95 -6.95
N ILE A 119 -11.96 6.33 -5.77
CA ILE A 119 -13.22 5.89 -5.16
C ILE A 119 -13.86 7.12 -4.47
N THR A 120 -14.48 7.98 -5.29
CA THR A 120 -14.98 9.30 -4.89
C THR A 120 -16.17 9.27 -3.93
N ASP A 121 -16.91 8.15 -3.89
CA ASP A 121 -18.03 7.90 -2.98
C ASP A 121 -17.63 7.15 -1.70
N GLY A 122 -16.35 6.79 -1.59
CA GLY A 122 -15.79 6.09 -0.44
C GLY A 122 -15.44 7.03 0.71
N VAL A 123 -15.81 6.63 1.93
CA VAL A 123 -15.43 7.30 3.17
C VAL A 123 -14.33 6.49 3.85
N GLN A 124 -13.20 7.13 4.14
CA GLN A 124 -12.09 6.50 4.84
C GLN A 124 -12.51 6.10 6.27
N GLY A 125 -12.10 4.90 6.69
CA GLY A 125 -12.17 4.51 8.09
C GLY A 125 -11.23 5.33 8.96
N ASP A 126 -11.53 5.39 10.26
CA ASP A 126 -10.71 6.07 11.27
C ASP A 126 -10.20 5.03 12.27
N GLN A 127 -8.89 4.76 12.31
CA GLN A 127 -8.35 3.77 13.23
C GLN A 127 -8.42 4.20 14.71
N ILE A 128 -8.51 5.50 14.99
CA ILE A 128 -8.47 6.06 16.36
C ILE A 128 -9.87 6.05 16.95
N GLU A 129 -10.85 6.54 16.22
CA GLU A 129 -12.27 6.48 16.62
C GLU A 129 -12.83 5.06 16.52
N GLY A 130 -12.28 4.24 15.61
CA GLY A 130 -12.72 2.89 15.35
C GLY A 130 -13.84 2.81 14.30
N CYS A 131 -14.58 1.70 14.29
CA CYS A 131 -15.65 1.49 13.31
C CYS A 131 -16.90 0.88 13.95
N THR A 132 -18.02 1.01 13.25
CA THR A 132 -19.29 0.37 13.61
C THR A 132 -19.20 -1.16 13.42
N PRO A 133 -20.05 -1.95 14.11
CA PRO A 133 -20.14 -3.40 13.87
C PRO A 133 -20.42 -3.75 12.40
N GLU A 134 -21.19 -2.92 11.70
CA GLU A 134 -21.51 -3.08 10.28
C GLU A 134 -20.27 -2.89 9.40
N GLN A 135 -19.47 -1.84 9.65
CA GLN A 135 -18.19 -1.62 8.96
C GLN A 135 -17.19 -2.75 9.26
N ALA A 136 -17.07 -3.19 10.52
CA ALA A 136 -16.23 -4.31 10.89
C ALA A 136 -16.64 -5.58 10.14
N ARG A 137 -17.94 -5.86 10.02
CA ARG A 137 -18.47 -6.98 9.24
C ARG A 137 -18.14 -6.84 7.76
N ALA A 138 -18.27 -5.64 7.18
CA ALA A 138 -17.93 -5.38 5.78
C ALA A 138 -16.43 -5.61 5.52
N ALA A 139 -15.56 -5.13 6.40
CA ALA A 139 -14.11 -5.36 6.33
C ALA A 139 -13.79 -6.86 6.39
N MET A 140 -14.38 -7.61 7.33
CA MET A 140 -14.16 -9.07 7.41
C MET A 140 -14.61 -9.81 6.14
N LEU A 141 -15.72 -9.38 5.52
CA LEU A 141 -16.19 -9.95 4.25
C LEU A 141 -15.27 -9.59 3.09
N ALA A 142 -14.78 -8.35 3.03
CA ALA A 142 -13.80 -7.93 2.04
C ALA A 142 -12.50 -8.73 2.16
N LEU A 143 -12.00 -8.93 3.38
CA LEU A 143 -10.82 -9.75 3.64
C LEU A 143 -11.01 -11.21 3.19
N ALA A 144 -12.19 -11.78 3.46
CA ALA A 144 -12.51 -13.13 2.99
C ALA A 144 -12.51 -13.23 1.45
N ARG A 145 -13.00 -12.20 0.74
CA ARG A 145 -12.95 -12.13 -0.73
C ARG A 145 -11.52 -11.99 -1.26
N ILE A 146 -10.66 -11.24 -0.57
CA ILE A 146 -9.25 -11.12 -0.93
C ILE A 146 -8.52 -12.46 -0.75
N HIS A 147 -8.79 -13.17 0.34
CA HIS A 147 -8.11 -14.43 0.64
C HIS A 147 -8.57 -15.60 -0.24
N ALA A 148 -9.89 -15.70 -0.52
CA ALA A 148 -10.48 -16.91 -1.09
C ALA A 148 -9.85 -17.39 -2.43
N PRO A 149 -9.57 -16.51 -3.42
CA PRO A 149 -9.04 -16.94 -4.72
C PRO A 149 -7.61 -17.49 -4.66
N VAL A 150 -6.88 -17.22 -3.56
CA VAL A 150 -5.44 -17.48 -3.44
C VAL A 150 -5.09 -18.23 -2.15
N MET A 151 -6.10 -18.75 -1.45
CA MET A 151 -5.91 -19.49 -0.21
C MET A 151 -5.21 -20.82 -0.49
N GLY A 152 -4.10 -21.07 0.21
CA GLY A 152 -3.28 -22.27 0.04
C GLY A 152 -2.50 -22.33 -1.28
N ASP A 153 -2.40 -21.25 -2.04
CA ASP A 153 -1.64 -21.23 -3.29
C ASP A 153 -0.13 -21.20 -3.02
N LEU A 154 0.49 -22.38 -3.13
CA LEU A 154 1.94 -22.56 -2.96
C LEU A 154 2.77 -21.96 -4.11
N ALA A 155 2.20 -21.82 -5.31
CA ALA A 155 2.91 -21.20 -6.43
C ALA A 155 3.04 -19.70 -6.19
N LEU A 156 1.95 -19.04 -5.80
CA LEU A 156 1.99 -17.63 -5.38
C LEU A 156 2.94 -17.43 -4.18
N ALA A 157 2.94 -18.34 -3.21
CA ALA A 157 3.83 -18.25 -2.05
C ALA A 157 5.32 -18.38 -2.41
N ALA A 158 5.66 -19.01 -3.54
CA ALA A 158 7.04 -19.16 -4.01
C ALA A 158 7.55 -17.93 -4.78
N GLU A 159 6.69 -16.96 -5.09
CA GLU A 159 7.07 -15.74 -5.78
C GLU A 159 7.99 -14.86 -4.92
N GLY A 160 9.19 -14.57 -5.42
CA GLY A 160 10.24 -13.88 -4.67
C GLY A 160 9.92 -12.42 -4.32
N TRP A 161 8.95 -11.81 -5.01
CA TRP A 161 8.48 -10.46 -4.70
C TRP A 161 7.57 -10.42 -3.47
N LEU A 162 6.89 -11.52 -3.14
CA LEU A 162 5.85 -11.54 -2.11
C LEU A 162 6.43 -11.79 -0.71
N ASN A 163 7.14 -12.90 -0.53
CA ASN A 163 7.71 -13.32 0.74
C ASN A 163 9.15 -12.86 0.90
N GLN A 164 9.34 -11.55 1.02
CA GLN A 164 10.65 -10.95 1.26
C GLN A 164 11.08 -11.06 2.72
N VAL A 165 12.39 -11.09 2.95
CA VAL A 165 12.98 -11.14 4.29
C VAL A 165 12.62 -9.85 5.04
N ASN A 166 12.00 -10.01 6.20
CA ASN A 166 11.75 -8.91 7.11
C ASN A 166 13.08 -8.49 7.78
N PRO A 167 13.54 -7.24 7.62
CA PRO A 167 14.77 -6.80 8.26
C PRO A 167 14.61 -6.61 9.78
N LEU A 168 13.37 -6.57 10.29
CA LEU A 168 13.05 -6.41 11.72
C LEU A 168 13.13 -7.73 12.48
N ASN A 169 14.33 -8.29 12.59
CA ASN A 169 14.58 -9.52 13.34
C ASN A 169 14.81 -9.28 14.84
N GLN A 170 14.85 -10.37 15.60
CA GLN A 170 15.09 -10.37 17.04
C GLN A 170 16.34 -9.59 17.45
N ALA A 171 17.46 -9.74 16.73
CA ALA A 171 18.70 -9.07 17.06
C ALA A 171 18.58 -7.54 16.94
N LEU A 172 17.97 -7.05 15.85
CA LEU A 172 17.70 -5.63 15.66
C LEU A 172 16.75 -5.10 16.73
N MET A 173 15.65 -5.82 16.99
CA MET A 173 14.67 -5.40 18.00
C MET A 173 15.25 -5.39 19.41
N THR A 174 16.15 -6.33 19.74
CA THR A 174 16.89 -6.34 21.01
C THR A 174 17.76 -5.10 21.17
N ALA A 175 18.39 -4.63 20.09
CA ALA A 175 19.22 -3.43 20.11
C ALA A 175 18.41 -2.13 20.21
N LEU A 176 17.20 -2.09 19.64
CA LEU A 176 16.35 -0.91 19.60
C LEU A 176 15.45 -0.75 20.84
N LEU A 177 15.02 -1.85 21.45
CA LEU A 177 14.04 -1.84 22.54
C LEU A 177 14.44 -0.97 23.74
N PRO A 178 15.68 -1.01 24.26
CA PRO A 178 16.05 -0.19 25.42
C PRO A 178 15.89 1.32 25.19
N GLN A 179 16.30 1.79 24.00
CA GLN A 179 16.19 3.21 23.63
C GLN A 179 14.72 3.63 23.45
N PHE A 180 13.89 2.73 22.93
CA PHE A 180 12.46 2.96 22.83
C PHE A 180 11.80 3.09 24.21
N LEU A 181 12.09 2.16 25.13
CA LEU A 181 11.55 2.18 26.48
C LEU A 181 12.03 3.39 27.28
N GLU A 182 13.29 3.80 27.12
CA GLU A 182 13.82 5.01 27.74
C GLU A 182 13.09 6.26 27.21
N ARG A 183 12.99 6.39 25.89
CA ARG A 183 12.38 7.54 25.21
C ARG A 183 10.91 7.75 25.57
N TYR A 184 10.18 6.67 25.82
CA TYR A 184 8.74 6.70 26.11
C TYR A 184 8.41 6.23 27.54
N SER A 185 9.37 6.32 28.45
CA SER A 185 9.27 5.81 29.83
C SER A 185 8.11 6.41 30.63
N ASP A 186 7.69 7.64 30.33
CA ASP A 186 6.55 8.33 30.94
C ASP A 186 5.19 7.96 30.31
N ARG A 187 5.21 7.27 29.16
CA ARG A 187 4.02 6.92 28.36
C ARG A 187 3.76 5.41 28.31
N ILE A 188 4.68 4.58 28.78
CA ILE A 188 4.61 3.13 28.74
C ILE A 188 4.44 2.61 30.17
N ALA A 189 3.30 1.95 30.43
CA ALA A 189 3.09 1.26 31.69
C ALA A 189 4.07 0.07 31.81
N PRO A 190 4.52 -0.30 33.03
CA PRO A 190 5.47 -1.40 33.23
C PRO A 190 5.05 -2.71 32.57
N GLU A 191 3.75 -3.01 32.59
CA GLU A 191 3.17 -4.21 31.99
C GLU A 191 3.16 -4.18 30.44
N HIS A 192 3.18 -3.01 29.80
CA HIS A 192 3.42 -2.91 28.35
C HIS A 192 4.89 -3.12 27.99
N ALA A 193 5.81 -2.62 28.83
CA ALA A 193 7.25 -2.86 28.65
C ALA A 193 7.57 -4.36 28.74
N GLU A 194 6.99 -5.06 29.73
CA GLU A 194 7.15 -6.52 29.87
C GLU A 194 6.68 -7.26 28.61
N VAL A 195 5.57 -6.84 27.98
CA VAL A 195 5.10 -7.44 26.73
C VAL A 195 6.11 -7.25 25.60
N CYS A 196 6.69 -6.06 25.46
CA CYS A 196 7.72 -5.80 24.45
C CYS A 196 8.97 -6.66 24.68
N GLU A 197 9.46 -6.73 25.91
CA GLU A 197 10.63 -7.52 26.29
C GLU A 197 10.41 -9.00 25.95
N ARG A 198 9.29 -9.58 26.40
CA ARG A 198 8.94 -10.98 26.17
C ARG A 198 8.73 -11.30 24.69
N LEU A 199 8.17 -10.39 23.90
CA LEU A 199 8.03 -10.56 22.46
C LEU A 199 9.41 -10.59 21.79
N VAL A 200 10.28 -9.64 22.13
CA VAL A 200 11.63 -9.54 21.54
C VAL A 200 12.47 -10.77 21.86
N GLU A 201 12.33 -11.36 23.05
CA GLU A 201 13.02 -12.60 23.43
C GLU A 201 12.72 -13.80 22.51
N VAL A 202 11.56 -13.81 21.85
CA VAL A 202 11.09 -14.94 21.04
C VAL A 202 10.74 -14.56 19.59
N LEU A 203 11.07 -13.34 19.16
CA LEU A 203 10.52 -12.75 17.93
C LEU A 203 10.75 -13.62 16.69
N ASP A 204 11.97 -14.11 16.48
CA ASP A 204 12.28 -14.92 15.29
C ASP A 204 11.55 -16.27 15.31
N ALA A 205 11.43 -16.87 16.50
CA ALA A 205 10.69 -18.13 16.67
C ALA A 205 9.18 -17.93 16.47
N TRP A 206 8.64 -16.82 16.97
CA TRP A 206 7.24 -16.43 16.79
C TRP A 206 6.93 -16.15 15.31
N GLU A 207 7.79 -15.40 14.61
CA GLU A 207 7.63 -15.11 13.18
C GLU A 207 7.71 -16.39 12.32
N SER A 208 8.55 -17.35 12.73
CA SER A 208 8.71 -18.64 12.04
C SER A 208 7.56 -19.62 12.27
N ASP A 209 6.74 -19.45 13.32
CA ASP A 209 5.59 -20.33 13.62
C ASP A 209 4.38 -20.04 12.73
N ARG A 210 4.54 -20.30 11.43
CA ARG A 210 3.48 -20.16 10.42
C ARG A 210 2.79 -21.50 10.21
N ARG A 211 1.48 -21.55 10.48
CA ARG A 211 0.67 -22.78 10.39
C ARG A 211 -0.33 -22.69 9.25
N PRO A 212 -0.55 -23.77 8.50
CA PRO A 212 -1.56 -23.81 7.43
C PRO A 212 -2.99 -23.72 7.99
N PRO A 213 -3.97 -23.30 7.16
CA PRO A 213 -3.80 -22.90 5.77
C PRO A 213 -3.11 -21.53 5.63
N MET A 214 -2.17 -21.43 4.70
CA MET A 214 -1.54 -20.16 4.35
C MET A 214 -2.43 -19.38 3.37
N GLY A 215 -2.35 -18.06 3.40
CA GLY A 215 -3.03 -17.20 2.44
C GLY A 215 -2.26 -15.90 2.24
N LEU A 216 -2.69 -15.13 1.24
CA LEU A 216 -2.22 -13.76 1.05
C LEU A 216 -2.60 -12.92 2.26
N VAL A 217 -1.68 -12.10 2.76
CA VAL A 217 -1.93 -11.16 3.87
C VAL A 217 -1.62 -9.75 3.37
N HIS A 218 -2.54 -8.82 3.57
CA HIS A 218 -2.35 -7.41 3.17
C HIS A 218 -1.14 -6.76 3.87
N GLY A 219 -0.86 -7.16 5.12
CA GLY A 219 0.26 -6.65 5.92
C GLY A 219 -0.02 -5.32 6.63
N ASP A 220 -1.12 -4.63 6.28
CA ASP A 220 -1.54 -3.35 6.90
C ASP A 220 -3.07 -3.19 6.80
N TYR A 221 -3.82 -4.25 7.15
CA TYR A 221 -5.29 -4.28 7.02
C TYR A 221 -5.97 -3.53 8.17
N ARG A 222 -5.91 -2.21 8.13
CA ARG A 222 -6.46 -1.30 9.15
C ARG A 222 -7.41 -0.26 8.56
N LEU A 223 -8.24 0.36 9.41
CA LEU A 223 -9.33 1.24 8.99
C LEU A 223 -8.89 2.42 8.11
N ASP A 224 -7.72 2.99 8.37
CA ASP A 224 -7.18 4.09 7.54
C ASP A 224 -6.90 3.66 6.09
N ASN A 225 -6.72 2.36 5.84
CA ASN A 225 -6.51 1.78 4.50
C ASN A 225 -7.81 1.20 3.91
N MET A 226 -8.96 1.52 4.49
CA MET A 226 -10.27 1.05 4.04
C MET A 226 -11.14 2.24 3.64
N LEU A 227 -11.79 2.11 2.49
CA LEU A 227 -12.87 3.00 2.08
C LEU A 227 -14.19 2.25 2.21
N PHE A 228 -15.15 2.88 2.88
CA PHE A 228 -16.50 2.38 3.07
C PHE A 228 -17.47 3.19 2.22
N HIS A 229 -18.29 2.50 1.43
CA HIS A 229 -19.39 3.09 0.68
C HIS A 229 -20.65 2.22 0.92
N GLY A 230 -21.82 2.86 0.84
CA GLY A 230 -23.12 2.24 1.12
C GLY A 230 -23.75 1.60 -0.10
#